data_AF-A0A8J1XXU2-F1
#
_entry.id   AF-A0A8J1XXU2-F1
#
_cell.length_a   1.000
_cell.length_b   1.000
_cell.length_c   1.000
_cell.angle_alpha   90.00
_cell.angle_beta   90.00
_cell.angle_gamma   90.00
#
_symmetry.space_group_name_H-M   'P 1'
#
loop_
_entity.id
_entity.type
_entity.pdbx_description
1 polymer ?
#
loop_
_entity_poly.entity_id
_entity_poly.type
_entity_poly.pdbx_seq_one_letter_code
_entity_poly.pdbx_strand_id
1 'polypeptide(L)'
;MVQSFYYENWGKCCKKLMKYDGFPNKILMFPYEGWAQPASLTYWVIKTTWWSTKRCKIIEVSGTKKRTTKAKIKDAGKGTMQIKGTFKDELVDPDFRVILSTQVSSTDFQLGYSMTGTLERGEKASNKLQMTHYAMIKRKGY
;
A
#
# COMPACT_ATOMS: atom_id res chain seq x y z
N MET A 1 -9.92 -21.83 -12.83
CA MET A 1 -8.51 -21.60 -12.44
C MET A 1 -8.27 -20.36 -11.55
N VAL A 2 -9.30 -19.75 -10.93
CA VAL A 2 -9.10 -18.59 -10.02
C VAL A 2 -8.45 -19.00 -8.70
N GLN A 3 -8.77 -20.20 -8.22
CA GLN A 3 -8.24 -20.76 -6.97
C GLN A 3 -6.77 -21.21 -7.10
N SER A 4 -6.33 -21.62 -8.30
CA SER A 4 -4.92 -21.93 -8.58
C SER A 4 -4.04 -20.68 -8.42
N PHE A 5 -4.48 -19.54 -8.96
CA PHE A 5 -3.76 -18.27 -8.84
C PHE A 5 -3.57 -17.81 -7.38
N TYR A 6 -4.54 -18.11 -6.51
CA TYR A 6 -4.46 -17.81 -5.08
C TYR A 6 -3.29 -18.55 -4.45
N TYR A 7 -3.31 -19.87 -4.48
CA TYR A 7 -2.28 -20.71 -3.87
C TYR A 7 -0.91 -20.50 -4.52
N GLU A 8 -0.87 -20.22 -5.81
CA GLU A 8 0.38 -19.93 -6.50
C GLU A 8 1.02 -18.64 -6.02
N ASN A 9 0.26 -17.59 -5.73
CA ASN A 9 0.83 -16.27 -5.40
C ASN A 9 0.85 -15.95 -3.90
N TRP A 10 0.22 -16.79 -3.09
CA TRP A 10 0.24 -16.67 -1.65
C TRP A 10 1.68 -16.72 -1.11
N GLY A 11 2.09 -15.67 -0.40
CA GLY A 11 3.44 -15.57 0.17
C GLY A 11 4.57 -15.30 -0.83
N LYS A 12 4.28 -15.09 -2.13
CA LYS A 12 5.30 -14.68 -3.12
C LYS A 12 5.70 -13.20 -2.94
N CYS A 13 6.85 -12.82 -3.51
CA CYS A 13 7.37 -11.45 -3.45
C CYS A 13 6.36 -10.42 -4.00
N CYS A 14 6.01 -9.40 -3.21
CA CYS A 14 5.04 -8.36 -3.58
C CYS A 14 5.41 -7.65 -4.89
N LYS A 15 6.70 -7.43 -5.14
CA LYS A 15 7.15 -6.77 -6.38
C LYS A 15 6.86 -7.60 -7.63
N LYS A 16 6.93 -8.93 -7.53
CA LYS A 16 6.61 -9.82 -8.64
C LYS A 16 5.11 -9.73 -8.95
N LEU A 17 4.28 -9.73 -7.91
CA LEU A 17 2.83 -9.62 -8.05
C LEU A 17 2.41 -8.24 -8.57
N MET A 18 2.99 -7.15 -8.06
CA MET A 18 2.80 -5.78 -8.58
C MET A 18 3.14 -5.63 -10.06
N LYS A 19 4.17 -6.34 -10.55
CA LYS A 19 4.51 -6.35 -11.98
C LYS A 19 3.47 -7.12 -12.81
N TYR A 20 2.93 -8.20 -12.26
CA TYR A 20 1.88 -9.00 -12.90
C TYR A 20 0.57 -8.24 -12.98
N ASP A 21 0.18 -7.56 -11.89
CA ASP A 21 -1.05 -6.78 -11.82
C ASP A 21 -1.03 -5.57 -12.79
N GLY A 22 0.16 -5.09 -13.12
CA GLY A 22 0.38 -4.03 -14.10
C GLY A 22 0.69 -2.68 -13.45
N PHE A 23 1.19 -1.75 -14.26
CA PHE A 23 1.52 -0.40 -13.80
C PHE A 23 0.55 0.64 -14.37
N PRO A 24 0.24 1.70 -13.60
CA PRO A 24 0.66 1.93 -12.21
C PRO A 24 -0.21 1.15 -11.20
N ASN A 25 0.39 0.73 -10.08
CA ASN A 25 -0.35 0.00 -9.05
C ASN A 25 -1.15 0.99 -8.19
N LYS A 26 -2.47 0.75 -8.09
CA LYS A 26 -3.39 1.54 -7.28
C LYS A 26 -3.65 0.83 -5.95
N ILE A 27 -3.31 1.49 -4.85
CA ILE A 27 -3.67 1.06 -3.51
C ILE A 27 -4.93 1.82 -3.11
N LEU A 28 -6.00 1.08 -2.83
CA LEU A 28 -7.23 1.59 -2.26
C LEU A 28 -7.05 1.65 -0.75
N MET A 29 -7.33 2.82 -0.15
CA MET A 29 -7.26 3.00 1.30
C MET A 29 -8.68 3.01 1.87
N PHE A 30 -8.94 2.10 2.80
CA PHE A 30 -10.21 2.04 3.53
C PHE A 30 -10.00 2.52 4.96
N PRO A 31 -10.83 3.44 5.48
CA PRO A 31 -10.64 4.01 6.80
C PRO A 31 -10.70 2.91 7.87
N TYR A 32 -9.79 2.97 8.85
CA TYR A 32 -9.83 2.12 10.03
C TYR A 32 -10.73 2.76 11.10
N GLU A 33 -11.75 2.04 11.56
CA GLU A 33 -12.77 2.56 12.49
C GLU A 33 -12.20 2.97 13.85
N GLY A 34 -11.09 2.37 14.28
CA GLY A 34 -10.41 2.75 15.53
C GLY A 34 -9.57 4.03 15.43
N TRP A 35 -9.55 4.71 14.27
CA TRP A 35 -8.83 5.96 14.09
C TRP A 35 -9.66 7.15 14.59
N ALA A 36 -9.08 7.96 15.48
CA ALA A 36 -9.80 9.04 16.15
C ALA A 36 -10.18 10.23 15.25
N GLN A 37 -9.63 10.31 14.03
CA GLN A 37 -9.90 11.39 13.08
C GLN A 37 -10.64 10.87 11.84
N PRO A 38 -11.38 11.72 11.11
CA PRO A 38 -12.02 11.32 9.86
C PRO A 38 -10.96 10.92 8.82
N ALA A 39 -10.84 9.61 8.60
CA ALA A 39 -9.99 9.05 7.56
C ALA A 39 -10.66 9.24 6.19
N SER A 40 -10.04 10.05 5.33
CA SER A 40 -10.57 10.32 3.99
C SER A 40 -10.46 9.09 3.10
N LEU A 41 -11.48 8.85 2.27
CA LEU A 41 -11.39 7.89 1.17
C LEU A 41 -10.31 8.36 0.19
N THR A 42 -9.15 7.73 0.27
CA THR A 42 -8.00 8.06 -0.56
C THR A 42 -7.56 6.83 -1.34
N TYR A 43 -6.92 7.06 -2.47
CA TYR A 43 -6.15 6.00 -3.12
C TYR A 43 -4.76 6.50 -3.43
N TRP A 44 -3.81 5.60 -3.33
CA TRP A 44 -2.42 5.87 -3.63
C TRP A 44 -2.04 5.21 -4.94
N VAL A 45 -1.25 5.90 -5.73
CA VAL A 45 -0.66 5.36 -6.95
C VAL A 45 0.83 5.17 -6.71
N ILE A 46 1.30 3.92 -6.76
CA ILE A 46 2.71 3.59 -6.69
C ILE A 46 3.29 3.59 -8.11
N LYS A 47 4.27 4.46 -8.31
CA LYS A 47 5.14 4.43 -9.48
C LYS A 47 6.53 3.95 -9.06
N THR A 48 6.88 2.72 -9.43
CA THR A 48 8.24 2.22 -9.29
C THR A 48 9.12 2.86 -10.36
N THR A 49 10.28 3.34 -9.97
CA THR A 49 11.28 3.83 -10.93
C THR A 49 12.06 2.66 -11.51
N TRP A 50 12.20 2.59 -12.84
CA TRP A 50 12.92 1.49 -13.52
C TRP A 50 14.38 1.36 -13.07
N TRP A 51 15.06 2.48 -12.75
CA TRP A 51 16.44 2.50 -12.26
C TRP A 51 16.62 2.24 -10.76
N SER A 52 15.53 2.12 -9.96
CA SER A 52 15.67 1.85 -8.53
C SER A 52 14.62 0.89 -8.02
N THR A 53 15.09 -0.27 -7.57
CA THR A 53 14.25 -1.29 -6.94
C THR A 53 13.91 -0.96 -5.48
N LYS A 54 14.60 0.01 -4.87
CA LYS A 54 14.47 0.37 -3.44
C LYS A 54 13.72 1.69 -3.23
N ARG A 55 13.39 2.41 -4.29
CA ARG A 55 12.68 3.69 -4.22
C ARG A 55 11.44 3.66 -5.11
N CYS A 56 10.41 4.38 -4.69
CA CYS A 56 9.23 4.60 -5.50
C CYS A 56 8.72 6.03 -5.30
N LYS A 57 7.86 6.45 -6.23
CA LYS A 57 7.09 7.67 -6.13
C LYS A 57 5.67 7.29 -5.72
N ILE A 58 5.21 7.83 -4.61
CA ILE A 58 3.82 7.69 -4.14
C ILE A 58 3.09 8.96 -4.53
N ILE A 59 1.90 8.76 -5.10
CA ILE A 59 0.96 9.83 -5.41
C ILE A 59 -0.31 9.54 -4.64
N GLU A 60 -0.58 10.31 -3.60
CA GLU A 60 -1.85 10.26 -2.88
C GLU A 60 -2.87 11.11 -3.63
N VAL A 61 -4.07 10.55 -3.83
CA VAL A 61 -5.23 11.27 -4.35
C VAL A 61 -6.33 11.23 -3.30
N SER A 62 -6.77 12.42 -2.88
CA SER A 62 -7.86 12.63 -1.92
C SER A 62 -8.83 13.64 -2.51
N GLY A 63 -9.96 13.17 -3.05
CA GLY A 63 -10.88 14.01 -3.83
C GLY A 63 -10.16 14.71 -4.98
N THR A 64 -10.15 16.04 -4.98
CA THR A 64 -9.46 16.88 -5.96
C THR A 64 -7.99 17.13 -5.65
N LYS A 65 -7.54 16.85 -4.41
CA LYS A 65 -6.17 17.09 -3.98
C LYS A 65 -5.27 15.93 -4.37
N LYS A 66 -4.08 16.26 -4.88
CA LYS A 66 -3.06 15.30 -5.26
C LYS A 66 -1.74 15.66 -4.62
N ARG A 67 -1.20 14.75 -3.80
CA ARG A 67 0.08 14.91 -3.10
C ARG A 67 1.07 13.88 -3.60
N THR A 68 2.34 14.27 -3.65
CA THR A 68 3.37 13.43 -4.24
C THR A 68 4.58 13.37 -3.34
N THR A 69 5.13 12.19 -3.13
CA THR A 69 6.35 12.00 -2.36
C THR A 69 7.22 10.86 -2.90
N LYS A 70 8.49 10.86 -2.51
CA LYS A 70 9.43 9.75 -2.74
C LYS A 70 9.46 8.88 -1.49
N ALA A 71 9.33 7.58 -1.67
CA ALA A 71 9.33 6.61 -0.59
C ALA A 71 10.36 5.50 -0.82
N LYS A 72 10.81 4.90 0.28
CA LYS A 72 11.72 3.75 0.27
C LYS A 72 10.89 2.47 0.38
N ILE A 73 11.18 1.52 -0.49
CA ILE A 73 10.61 0.18 -0.47
C ILE A 73 11.61 -0.77 0.20
N LYS A 74 11.17 -1.48 1.24
CA LYS A 74 11.90 -2.56 1.90
C LYS A 74 11.10 -3.85 1.74
N ASP A 75 11.75 -4.88 1.21
CA ASP A 75 11.20 -6.24 1.24
C ASP A 75 11.37 -6.79 2.67
N ALA A 76 10.28 -7.20 3.31
CA ALA A 76 10.31 -7.78 4.65
C ALA A 76 10.37 -9.33 4.60
N GLY A 77 10.39 -9.92 3.40
CA GLY A 77 10.36 -11.36 3.20
C GLY A 77 8.97 -11.96 3.38
N LYS A 78 8.84 -13.27 3.08
CA LYS A 78 7.59 -14.05 3.22
C LYS A 78 6.37 -13.42 2.54
N GLY A 79 6.59 -12.71 1.44
CA GLY A 79 5.54 -12.01 0.71
C GLY A 79 5.01 -10.75 1.39
N THR A 80 5.79 -10.15 2.30
CA THR A 80 5.48 -8.85 2.92
C THR A 80 6.46 -7.78 2.42
N MET A 81 5.95 -6.59 2.14
CA MET A 81 6.72 -5.43 1.71
C MET A 81 6.32 -4.21 2.52
N GLN A 82 7.31 -3.42 2.92
CA GLN A 82 7.12 -2.16 3.62
C GLN A 82 7.50 -0.98 2.74
N ILE A 83 6.67 0.04 2.73
CA ILE A 83 6.94 1.30 2.04
C ILE A 83 6.91 2.42 3.07
N LYS A 84 8.03 3.14 3.20
CA LYS A 84 8.17 4.24 4.16
C LYS A 84 8.49 5.52 3.43
N GLY A 85 7.81 6.60 3.77
CA GLY A 85 8.05 7.92 3.20
C GLY A 85 7.63 9.03 4.14
N THR A 86 7.63 10.24 3.59
CA THR A 86 7.26 11.46 4.31
C THR A 86 6.63 12.42 3.30
N PHE A 87 5.41 12.91 3.57
CA PHE A 87 4.81 14.01 2.80
C PHE A 87 5.31 15.32 3.38
N LYS A 88 6.26 15.97 2.70
CA LYS A 88 6.88 17.21 3.19
C LYS A 88 5.92 18.40 3.27
N ASP A 89 4.85 18.35 2.49
CA ASP A 89 3.83 19.40 2.42
C ASP A 89 2.76 19.24 3.50
N GLU A 90 2.86 18.21 4.35
CA GLU A 90 1.90 17.89 5.40
C GLU A 90 2.49 18.30 6.76
N LEU A 91 1.78 19.14 7.51
CA LEU A 91 2.26 19.67 8.79
C LEU A 91 1.96 18.72 9.97
N VAL A 92 0.89 17.93 9.85
CA VAL A 92 0.42 17.00 10.89
C VAL A 92 0.64 15.59 10.38
N ASP A 93 1.34 14.76 11.15
CA ASP A 93 1.61 13.36 10.81
C ASP A 93 2.21 13.14 9.40
N PRO A 94 3.33 13.82 9.07
CA PRO A 94 3.89 13.80 7.71
C PRO A 94 4.48 12.45 7.32
N ASP A 95 4.84 11.61 8.29
CA ASP A 95 5.47 10.33 8.05
C ASP A 95 4.43 9.24 7.88
N PHE A 96 4.76 8.28 7.02
CA PHE A 96 3.91 7.11 6.83
C PHE A 96 4.71 5.84 6.67
N ARG A 97 4.03 4.73 7.00
CA ARG A 97 4.48 3.36 6.79
C ARG A 97 3.31 2.55 6.25
N VAL A 98 3.46 2.04 5.04
CA VAL A 98 2.53 1.07 4.45
C VAL A 98 3.18 -0.30 4.54
N ILE A 99 2.42 -1.29 4.99
CA ILE A 99 2.79 -2.70 4.96
C ILE A 99 1.81 -3.40 4.03
N LEU A 100 2.31 -4.05 2.99
CA LEU A 100 1.50 -4.85 2.06
C LEU A 100 1.96 -6.29 2.09
N SER A 101 1.02 -7.22 2.04
CA SER A 101 1.24 -8.66 2.04
C SER A 101 0.52 -9.31 0.87
N THR A 102 1.17 -10.31 0.28
CA THR A 102 0.56 -11.25 -0.68
C THR A 102 -0.14 -12.42 0.03
N GLN A 103 -0.03 -12.52 1.35
CA GLN A 103 -0.80 -13.47 2.17
C GLN A 103 -2.21 -12.91 2.38
N VAL A 104 -2.95 -12.81 1.30
CA VAL A 104 -4.33 -12.32 1.29
C VAL A 104 -5.24 -13.40 1.88
N SER A 105 -6.29 -12.98 2.60
CA SER A 105 -7.31 -13.92 3.10
C SER A 105 -8.15 -14.47 1.94
N SER A 106 -8.82 -15.61 2.14
CA SER A 106 -9.71 -16.16 1.12
C SER A 106 -10.86 -15.21 0.77
N THR A 107 -11.39 -14.49 1.77
CA THR A 107 -12.47 -13.51 1.61
C THR A 107 -12.01 -12.31 0.78
N ASP A 108 -10.86 -11.72 1.13
CA ASP A 108 -10.30 -10.58 0.39
C ASP A 108 -9.93 -10.97 -1.05
N PHE A 109 -9.48 -12.20 -1.26
CA PHE A 109 -9.18 -12.70 -2.58
C PHE A 109 -10.44 -12.88 -3.44
N GLN A 110 -11.54 -13.36 -2.85
CA GLN A 110 -12.84 -13.44 -3.52
C GLN A 110 -13.38 -12.06 -3.91
N LEU A 111 -13.09 -11.04 -3.10
CA LEU A 111 -13.37 -9.62 -3.42
C LEU A 111 -12.46 -9.06 -4.52
N GLY A 112 -11.50 -9.84 -5.02
CA GLY A 112 -10.65 -9.48 -6.15
C GLY A 112 -9.35 -8.79 -5.76
N TYR A 113 -8.94 -8.83 -4.49
CA TYR A 113 -7.67 -8.26 -4.05
C TYR A 113 -6.50 -9.24 -4.26
N SER A 114 -5.36 -8.71 -4.74
CA SER A 114 -4.11 -9.45 -4.91
C SER A 114 -3.14 -9.22 -3.75
N MET A 115 -3.24 -8.06 -3.07
CA MET A 115 -2.49 -7.74 -1.86
C MET A 115 -3.36 -6.96 -0.90
N THR A 116 -3.13 -7.20 0.39
CA THR A 116 -3.79 -6.52 1.49
C THR A 116 -2.76 -6.03 2.49
N GLY A 117 -3.15 -5.11 3.37
CA GLY A 117 -2.18 -4.42 4.18
C GLY A 117 -2.76 -3.30 5.01
N THR A 118 -1.86 -2.53 5.60
CA THR A 118 -2.19 -1.45 6.53
C THR A 118 -1.35 -0.23 6.24
N LEU A 119 -1.95 0.94 6.46
CA LEU A 119 -1.31 2.23 6.40
C LEU A 119 -1.29 2.82 7.80
N GLU A 120 -0.09 3.14 8.26
CA GLU A 120 0.14 3.91 9.46
C GLU A 120 0.66 5.30 9.09
N ARG A 121 0.13 6.31 9.76
CA ARG A 121 0.54 7.70 9.66
C ARG A 121 0.97 8.20 11.03
N GLY A 122 1.81 9.22 11.05
CA GLY A 122 2.31 9.80 12.29
C GLY A 122 3.56 10.63 12.07
N GLU A 123 4.33 10.78 13.14
CA GLU A 123 5.61 11.47 13.13
C GLU A 123 6.72 10.53 13.62
N LYS A 124 7.81 10.41 12.84
CA LYS A 124 8.95 9.55 13.19
C LYS A 124 9.70 10.06 14.41
N ALA A 125 9.81 11.38 14.58
CA ALA A 125 10.55 11.99 15.68
C ALA A 125 9.94 11.61 17.04
N SER A 126 8.62 11.54 17.13
CA SER A 126 7.89 11.11 18.32
C SER A 126 7.63 9.60 18.37
N ASN A 127 8.03 8.83 17.34
CA ASN A 127 7.79 7.39 17.17
C ASN A 127 6.30 6.98 17.30
N LYS A 128 5.38 7.90 16.96
CA LYS A 128 3.93 7.70 17.07
C LYS A 128 3.31 7.39 15.71
N LEU A 129 3.67 6.24 15.13
CA LEU A 129 2.94 5.75 13.95
C LEU A 129 1.69 5.01 14.40
N GLN A 130 0.52 5.46 13.96
CA GLN A 130 -0.78 4.88 14.29
C GLN A 130 -1.48 4.39 13.02
N MET A 131 -2.20 3.27 13.13
CA MET A 131 -2.95 2.71 12.01
C MET A 131 -4.13 3.62 11.68
N THR A 132 -4.24 3.99 10.41
CA THR A 132 -5.29 4.90 9.92
C THR A 132 -6.17 4.27 8.84
N HIS A 133 -5.60 3.40 8.00
CA HIS A 133 -6.33 2.77 6.90
C HIS A 133 -5.88 1.32 6.68
N TYR A 134 -6.78 0.51 6.13
CA TYR A 134 -6.44 -0.71 5.41
C TYR A 134 -6.03 -0.37 3.98
N ALA A 135 -5.03 -1.07 3.47
CA ALA A 135 -4.42 -0.82 2.16
C ALA A 135 -4.62 -2.05 1.26
N MET A 136 -5.41 -1.90 0.20
CA MET A 136 -5.78 -3.01 -0.68
C MET A 136 -5.35 -2.75 -2.12
N ILE A 137 -4.85 -3.77 -2.82
CA ILE A 137 -4.53 -3.70 -4.26
C ILE A 137 -5.42 -4.70 -4.99
N LYS A 138 -6.10 -4.21 -6.03
CA LYS A 138 -6.91 -5.05 -6.91
C LYS A 138 -6.03 -5.89 -7.83
N ARG A 139 -6.44 -7.15 -8.02
CA ARG A 139 -5.87 -8.04 -9.03
C ARG A 139 -6.20 -7.55 -10.43
N LYS A 140 -5.30 -7.78 -11.39
CA LYS A 140 -5.59 -7.55 -12.81
C LYS A 140 -6.84 -8.31 -13.27
N GLY A 141 -7.79 -7.61 -13.88
CA GLY A 141 -9.03 -8.19 -14.41
C GLY A 141 -10.21 -8.20 -13.43
N TYR A 142 -10.09 -7.56 -12.26
CA TYR A 142 -11.14 -7.30 -11.26
C TYR A 142 -11.24 -5.79 -10.96
#